data_AF-A0A2S9GNC4-F1
#
_entry.id   AF-A0A2S9GNC4-F1
#
_cell.length_a   1.000
_cell.length_b   1.000
_cell.length_c   1.000
_cell.angle_alpha   90.00
_cell.angle_beta   90.00
_cell.angle_gamma   90.00
#
_symmetry.space_group_name_H-M   'P 1'
#
loop_
_entity.id
_entity.type
_entity.pdbx_description
1 polymer ?
#
loop_
_entity_poly.entity_id
_entity_poly.type
_entity_poly.pdbx_seq_one_letter_code
_entity_poly.pdbx_strand_id
1 'polypeptide(L)' 'VFAPTNDAFAKIDAATLETLKTDSDLLTNILTYHVVPGQAAPDAVVGEHTTVQGATVNVTGAPDHLMVNDASVVCGGV' A
#
# COMPACT_ATOMS: atom_id res chain seq x y z
N VAL A 1 7.49 2.17 0.10
CA VAL A 1 6.53 1.63 1.11
C VAL A 1 5.28 2.48 1.05
N PHE A 2 4.11 1.86 0.90
CA PHE A 2 2.82 2.54 0.88
C PHE A 2 2.19 2.42 2.28
N ALA A 3 2.22 3.48 3.07
CA ALA A 3 1.61 3.45 4.40
C ALA A 3 0.14 3.93 4.30
N PRO A 4 -0.85 3.09 4.64
CA PRO A 4 -2.23 3.54 4.75
C PRO A 4 -2.37 4.59 5.86
N THR A 5 -3.24 5.59 5.64
CA THR A 5 -3.55 6.59 6.66
C THR A 5 -4.43 5.98 7.76
N ASN A 6 -4.43 6.59 8.94
CA ASN A 6 -5.33 6.18 10.03
C ASN A 6 -6.82 6.23 9.60
N ASP A 7 -7.19 7.14 8.70
CA ASP A 7 -8.54 7.21 8.12
C ASP A 7 -8.90 5.98 7.27
N ALA A 8 -7.92 5.38 6.58
CA ALA A 8 -8.15 4.14 5.83
C ALA A 8 -8.44 2.98 6.78
N PHE A 9 -7.75 2.91 7.93
CA PHE A 9 -8.06 1.93 8.98
C PHE A 9 -9.41 2.21 9.65
N ALA A 10 -9.80 3.47 9.83
CA ALA A 10 -11.08 3.84 10.41
C ALA A 10 -12.29 3.47 9.52
N LYS A 11 -12.07 3.29 8.22
CA LYS A 11 -13.10 2.80 7.27
C LYS A 11 -13.26 1.29 7.28
N ILE A 12 -12.33 0.55 7.88
CA ILE A 12 -12.44 -0.89 8.05
C ILE A 12 -13.41 -1.17 9.20
N ASP A 13 -14.35 -2.09 8.98
CA ASP A 13 -15.26 -2.54 10.02
C ASP A 13 -14.51 -3.20 11.18
N ALA A 14 -15.03 -3.01 12.40
CA ALA A 14 -14.38 -3.54 13.61
C ALA A 14 -14.22 -5.07 13.57
N ALA A 15 -15.12 -5.80 12.88
CA ALA A 15 -15.02 -7.25 12.72
C ALA A 15 -13.77 -7.64 11.91
N THR A 16 -13.51 -6.95 10.80
CA THR A 16 -12.28 -7.13 10.02
C THR A 16 -11.04 -6.70 10.81
N LEU A 17 -11.12 -5.61 11.59
CA LEU A 17 -10.00 -5.16 12.42
C LEU A 17 -9.64 -6.18 13.52
N GLU A 18 -10.62 -6.77 14.20
CA GLU A 18 -10.40 -7.81 15.20
C GLU A 18 -9.86 -9.11 14.56
N THR A 19 -10.32 -9.45 13.35
CA THR A 19 -9.77 -10.56 12.58
C THR A 19 -8.28 -10.32 12.27
N LEU A 20 -7.93 -9.12 11.82
CA LEU A 20 -6.55 -8.72 11.53
C LEU A 20 -5.64 -8.69 12.76
N LYS A 21 -6.19 -8.40 13.95
CA LYS A 21 -5.43 -8.48 15.20
C LYS A 21 -5.14 -9.91 15.64
N THR A 22 -6.05 -10.83 15.34
CA THR A 22 -5.93 -12.22 15.77
C THR A 22 -5.11 -13.04 14.76
N ASP A 23 -5.16 -12.65 13.49
CA ASP A 23 -4.51 -13.33 12.38
C ASP A 23 -3.20 -12.63 11.99
N SER A 24 -2.11 -13.07 12.64
CA SER A 24 -0.78 -12.49 12.48
C SER A 24 -0.17 -12.74 11.09
N ASP A 25 -0.52 -13.86 10.45
CA ASP A 25 -0.08 -14.20 9.11
C ASP A 25 -0.77 -13.30 8.07
N LEU A 26 -2.06 -13.05 8.24
CA LEU A 26 -2.81 -12.12 7.40
C LEU A 26 -2.27 -10.68 7.54
N LEU A 27 -2.01 -10.24 8.78
CA LEU A 27 -1.42 -8.93 9.04
C LEU A 27 -0.04 -8.80 8.38
N THR A 28 0.79 -9.83 8.49
CA THR A 28 2.11 -9.86 7.83
C THR A 28 1.97 -9.78 6.32
N ASN A 29 1.06 -10.55 5.72
CA ASN A 29 0.79 -10.49 4.27
C ASN A 29 0.31 -9.11 3.81
N ILE A 30 -0.55 -8.45 4.58
CA ILE A 30 -1.01 -7.11 4.24
C ILE A 30 0.14 -6.11 4.35
N LEU A 31 0.94 -6.17 5.40
CA LEU A 31 2.09 -5.29 5.57
C LEU A 31 3.13 -5.50 4.45
N THR A 32 3.39 -6.75 4.05
CA THR A 32 4.31 -7.05 2.94
C THR A 32 3.75 -6.66 1.57
N TYR A 33 2.43 -6.64 1.39
CA TYR A 33 1.79 -6.10 0.18
C TYR A 33 1.98 -4.57 0.06
N HIS A 34 2.03 -3.88 1.19
CA HIS A 34 2.31 -2.44 1.22
C HIS A 34 3.79 -2.09 1.02
N VAL A 35 4.68 -3.08 1.02
CA VAL A 35 6.11 -2.89 0.79
C VAL A 35 6.46 -3.36 -0.61
N VAL A 36 6.85 -2.44 -1.47
CA VAL A 36 7.55 -2.74 -2.71
C VAL A 36 9.05 -2.66 -2.43
N PRO A 37 9.83 -3.74 -2.63
CA PRO A 37 11.27 -3.71 -2.51
C PRO A 37 11.85 -2.98 -3.72
N GLY A 38 12.34 -1.76 -3.49
CA GLY A 38 12.87 -0.90 -4.54
C GLY A 38 12.68 0.57 -4.17
N GLN A 39 13.67 1.39 -4.49
CA GLN A 39 13.60 2.83 -4.31
C GLN A 39 13.28 3.45 -5.67
N ALA A 40 12.00 3.73 -5.90
CA ALA A 40 11.56 4.43 -7.09
C ALA A 40 11.31 5.90 -6.72
N ALA A 41 11.93 6.81 -7.47
CA ALA A 41 11.62 8.24 -7.36
C ALA A 41 10.15 8.48 -7.72
N PRO A 42 9.45 9.48 -7.15
CA PRO A 42 8.04 9.73 -7.45
C PRO A 42 7.74 9.94 -8.95
N ASP A 43 8.73 10.35 -9.74
CA ASP A 43 8.61 10.47 -11.20
C ASP A 43 8.73 9.12 -11.94
N ALA A 44 9.34 8.12 -11.31
CA ALA A 44 9.64 6.79 -11.86
C ALA A 44 8.87 5.65 -11.17
N VAL A 45 8.01 5.95 -10.20
CA VAL A 45 7.13 4.95 -9.57
C VAL A 45 5.97 4.57 -10.48
N VAL A 46 5.67 5.31 -11.55
CA VAL A 46 4.55 5.00 -12.44
C VAL A 46 4.86 3.72 -13.23
N GLY A 47 4.01 2.70 -13.07
CA GLY A 47 4.19 1.37 -13.65
C GLY A 47 3.77 0.24 -12.73
N GLU A 48 3.98 -1.00 -13.17
CA GLU A 48 3.73 -2.19 -12.37
C GLU A 48 4.93 -2.49 -11.46
N HIS A 49 4.65 -2.73 -10.17
CA HIS A 49 5.66 -3.08 -9.18
C HIS A 49 5.28 -4.34 -8.42
N THR A 50 6.23 -5.27 -8.28
CA THR A 50 6.04 -6.46 -7.46
C THR A 50 6.28 -6.14 -5.99
N THR A 51 5.31 -6.45 -5.13
CA THR A 51 5.42 -6.27 -3.68
C THR A 51 6.25 -7.38 -3.04
N VAL A 52 6.68 -7.20 -1.78
CA VAL A 52 7.39 -8.25 -1.02
C VAL A 52 6.51 -9.49 -0.81
N GLN A 53 5.19 -9.30 -0.77
CA GLN A 53 4.20 -10.39 -0.70
C GLN A 53 4.13 -11.21 -2.01
N GLY A 54 4.67 -10.69 -3.12
CA GLY A 54 4.72 -11.36 -4.42
C GLY A 54 3.60 -10.95 -5.38
N ALA A 55 2.58 -10.22 -4.92
CA ALA A 55 1.57 -9.65 -5.80
C ALA A 55 2.02 -8.33 -6.42
N THR A 56 1.53 -8.05 -7.63
CA THR A 56 1.83 -6.82 -8.37
C THR A 56 0.85 -5.71 -7.97
N VAL A 57 1.38 -4.50 -7.78
CA VAL A 57 0.60 -3.27 -7.63
C VAL A 57 0.84 -2.39 -8.83
N ASN A 58 -0.23 -1.79 -9.35
CA ASN A 58 -0.13 -0.88 -10.48
C ASN A 58 -0.16 0.55 -9.97
N VAL A 59 0.92 1.30 -10.19
CA VAL A 59 1.01 2.70 -9.78
C VAL A 59 0.77 3.57 -11.01
N THR A 60 -0.25 4.42 -10.94
CA THR A 60 -0.63 5.35 -12.01
C THR A 60 -0.74 6.76 -11.47
N GLY A 61 -0.72 7.76 -12.35
CA GLY A 61 -0.88 9.16 -11.95
C GLY A 61 0.36 10.00 -12.23
N ALA A 62 0.25 11.26 -11.85
CA ALA A 62 1.33 12.26 -11.98
C ALA A 62 2.14 12.31 -10.67
N PRO A 63 3.39 12.82 -10.69
CA PRO A 63 4.20 12.97 -9.47
C PRO A 63 3.48 13.72 -8.33
N ASP A 64 2.54 14.60 -8.67
CA ASP A 64 1.75 15.39 -7.71
C ASP A 64 0.47 14.66 -7.23
N HIS A 65 0.05 13.61 -7.95
CA HIS A 65 -1.16 12.82 -7.72
C HIS A 65 -0.92 11.36 -8.12
N LEU A 66 -0.13 10.67 -7.30
CA LEU A 66 0.12 9.25 -7.46
C LEU A 66 -1.07 8.43 -6.94
N MET A 67 -1.38 7.34 -7.63
CA MET A 67 -2.43 6.39 -7.30
C MET A 67 -1.85 4.98 -7.36
N VAL A 68 -2.11 4.17 -6.34
CA VAL A 68 -1.74 2.75 -6.29
C VAL A 68 -3.01 1.95 -6.39
N ASN A 69 -3.18 1.23 -7.49
CA ASN A 69 -4.45 0.66 -7.90
C ASN A 69 -5.54 1.77 -7.92
N ASP A 70 -6.50 1.73 -6.99
CA ASP A 70 -7.56 2.74 -6.85
C ASP A 70 -7.34 3.71 -5.66
N ALA A 71 -6.23 3.58 -4.93
CA ALA A 71 -5.95 4.38 -3.74
C ALA A 71 -5.03 5.58 -4.06
N SER A 72 -5.44 6.80 -3.71
CA SER A 72 -4.57 7.98 -3.82
C SER A 72 -3.46 7.98 -2.77
N VAL A 73 -2.24 8.23 -3.22
CA VAL A 73 -1.07 8.40 -2.37
C VAL A 73 -0.94 9.88 -2.00
N VAL A 74 -0.99 10.16 -0.70
CA VAL A 74 -0.92 11.53 -0.17
C VAL A 74 0.53 12.01 0.02
N CYS A 75 1.46 11.07 0.23
CA CYS A 75 2.89 11.36 0.37
C CYS A 75 3.71 10.19 -0.17
N GLY A 76 4.64 10.48 -1.09
CA GLY A 76 5.60 9.52 -1.63
C GLY A 76 6.99 10.16 -1.76
N GLY A 77 8.04 9.45 -1.36
CA GLY A 77 9.44 9.94 -1.44
C GLY A 77 10.07 10.28 -0.08
N VAL A 78 10.11 9.31 0.84
CA VAL A 78 11.03 9.32 1.99
C VAL A 78 12.07 8.21 1.85
#